data_AF-A0A7C6ZDU3-F1
#
_entry.id   AF-A0A7C6ZDU3-F1
#
_cell.length_a   1.000
_cell.length_b   1.000
_cell.length_c   1.000
_cell.angle_alpha   90.00
_cell.angle_beta   90.00
_cell.angle_gamma   90.00
#
_symmetry.space_group_name_H-M   'P 1'
#
loop_
_entity.id
_entity.type
_entity.pdbx_description
1 polymer ?
#
loop_
_entity_poly.entity_id
_entity_poly.type
_entity_poly.pdbx_seq_one_letter_code
_entity_poly.pdbx_strand_id
1 'polypeptide(L)'
;MKPLVECVPNFSEGRNPAVLAEIVSSIKSVPGVTVLDFSSDASHNRSVITFAGEPGAVEEAAFRAVKRASELIDMEQHTGEHPRIGAADVVPFVPVQGVTMDYCVQMARRVGKRIGDELQIPVYLYAKAATRPDRVRLPDVRKGEYEGLKTAIVNDPSRYPDFGPPRLHPRAGATAVGARPPLIAFNVNLDTPDVKIARAIARKIRESSGGLPRVQAKGVFIAELGVAQVTMNLLDYTVTPIHVVFDKIVEEARQYGVGVRNSELIGLCPLDALLDVAMRAIKLTDFTRKRILDLAILETTRETEAQTGDLSGQALCASGTKLQATDLCAHRPPATGVESQAVNSLAHEARASTIEPRAGDMSTQKSTAVTAIPVGPGTPEPVRVRTGDNIVTGETTSFERRTDMTNLSQFIRDLRAPTGAPGGGAASAVAGALGCALLQMVSGLTLSLPRFTEGRDRLAEVQTQASRLETAFHDLTAADTRAYLQVEKAMKLPKNTPEEKAARREAMQQAFKEATRVPLDVATHAVEALELVPDLLKYGNPNAITDVAVGATFLETALRGARMNAEINLASIKDEEFVRSSRETLLALGARAETVLSVLKGHLSQAGLSH
;
A
#
# COMPACT_ATOMS: atom_id res chain seq x y z
N MET A 1 -9.01 0.78 24.82
CA MET A 1 -8.56 0.79 23.40
C MET A 1 -9.04 2.08 22.75
N LYS A 2 -8.20 2.75 21.97
CA LYS A 2 -8.64 3.94 21.22
C LYS A 2 -9.64 3.53 20.12
N PRO A 3 -10.74 4.28 19.93
CA PRO A 3 -11.71 3.99 18.88
C PRO A 3 -11.09 4.25 17.49
N LEU A 4 -11.27 3.30 16.57
CA LEU A 4 -10.74 3.37 15.21
C LEU A 4 -11.85 3.12 14.19
N VAL A 5 -11.96 4.01 13.22
CA VAL A 5 -12.88 3.93 12.09
C VAL A 5 -12.07 4.02 10.81
N GLU A 6 -12.39 3.17 9.85
CA GLU A 6 -11.90 3.26 8.48
C GLU A 6 -12.91 4.05 7.63
N CYS A 7 -12.42 4.88 6.72
CA CYS A 7 -13.20 5.51 5.68
C CYS A 7 -12.58 5.22 4.31
N VAL A 8 -13.44 4.83 3.36
CA VAL A 8 -13.00 4.35 2.03
C VAL A 8 -13.70 5.13 0.91
N PRO A 9 -13.53 6.47 0.83
CA PRO A 9 -14.21 7.25 -0.19
C PRO A 9 -13.76 6.87 -1.61
N ASN A 10 -14.68 7.01 -2.56
CA ASN A 10 -14.41 6.79 -3.98
C ASN A 10 -14.61 8.10 -4.73
N PHE A 11 -13.63 8.43 -5.55
CA PHE A 11 -13.61 9.65 -6.33
C PHE A 11 -13.70 9.33 -7.82
N SER A 12 -14.46 10.15 -8.54
CA SER A 12 -14.62 10.08 -9.99
C SER A 12 -13.42 10.74 -10.68
N GLU A 13 -12.24 10.19 -10.44
CA GLU A 13 -10.98 10.60 -11.05
C GLU A 13 -10.02 9.41 -10.98
N GLY A 14 -9.47 8.98 -12.11
CA GLY A 14 -8.47 7.91 -12.19
C GLY A 14 -7.37 8.16 -13.22
N ARG A 15 -7.34 9.35 -13.82
CA ARG A 15 -6.44 9.71 -14.93
C ARG A 15 -5.51 10.87 -14.57
N ASN A 16 -5.96 11.81 -13.75
CA ASN A 16 -5.18 12.95 -13.29
C ASN A 16 -4.61 12.71 -11.88
N PRO A 17 -3.32 12.33 -11.77
CA PRO A 17 -2.70 12.08 -10.46
C PRO A 17 -2.56 13.35 -9.60
N ALA A 18 -2.54 14.55 -10.20
CA ALA A 18 -2.45 15.79 -9.43
C ALA A 18 -3.73 16.07 -8.65
N VAL A 19 -4.89 15.82 -9.26
CA VAL A 19 -6.20 15.94 -8.57
C VAL A 19 -6.27 14.97 -7.39
N LEU A 20 -5.83 13.73 -7.58
CA LEU A 20 -5.79 12.75 -6.50
C LEU A 20 -4.83 13.15 -5.38
N ALA A 21 -3.63 13.63 -5.71
CA ALA A 21 -2.65 14.08 -4.73
C ALA A 21 -3.20 15.21 -3.85
N GLU A 22 -3.95 16.16 -4.43
CA GLU A 22 -4.61 17.23 -3.69
C GLU A 22 -5.71 16.71 -2.74
N ILE A 23 -6.51 15.73 -3.18
CA ILE A 23 -7.52 15.08 -2.33
C ILE A 23 -6.82 14.33 -1.18
N VAL A 24 -5.78 13.55 -1.46
CA VAL A 24 -4.98 12.84 -0.44
C VAL A 24 -4.34 13.81 0.55
N SER A 25 -3.79 14.94 0.06
CA SER A 25 -3.22 16.00 0.88
C SER A 25 -4.25 16.57 1.86
N SER A 26 -5.49 16.80 1.40
CA SER A 26 -6.57 17.30 2.25
C SER A 26 -6.90 16.35 3.41
N ILE A 27 -6.81 15.03 3.19
CA ILE A 27 -6.98 14.00 4.22
C ILE A 27 -5.80 14.02 5.20
N LYS A 28 -4.56 14.00 4.69
CA LYS A 28 -3.33 14.02 5.50
C LYS A 28 -3.19 15.29 6.35
N SER A 29 -3.84 16.38 5.95
CA SER A 29 -3.86 17.63 6.72
C SER A 29 -4.61 17.55 8.04
N VAL A 30 -5.38 16.47 8.28
CA VAL A 30 -6.16 16.28 9.51
C VAL A 30 -5.36 15.48 10.53
N PRO A 31 -5.01 16.05 11.70
CA PRO A 31 -4.33 15.31 12.75
C PRO A 31 -5.14 14.11 13.23
N GLY A 32 -4.48 13.00 13.50
CA GLY A 32 -5.13 11.77 13.99
C GLY A 32 -5.74 10.88 12.91
N VAL A 33 -5.47 11.16 11.63
CA VAL A 33 -5.81 10.30 10.48
C VAL A 33 -4.55 9.82 9.78
N THR A 34 -4.56 8.55 9.39
CA THR A 34 -3.52 7.94 8.55
C THR A 34 -4.14 7.46 7.25
N VAL A 35 -3.61 7.92 6.12
CA VAL A 35 -3.92 7.33 4.80
C VAL A 35 -3.20 5.99 4.72
N LEU A 36 -3.96 4.91 4.60
CA LEU A 36 -3.45 3.54 4.60
C LEU A 36 -3.14 3.04 3.19
N ASP A 37 -3.98 3.41 2.23
CA ASP A 37 -3.86 2.98 0.83
C ASP A 37 -4.57 3.98 -0.09
N PHE A 38 -4.17 4.01 -1.36
CA PHE A 38 -4.98 4.59 -2.43
C PHE A 38 -4.68 3.86 -3.74
N SER A 39 -5.73 3.66 -4.54
CA SER A 39 -5.62 3.03 -5.85
C SER A 39 -6.43 3.82 -6.88
N SER A 40 -5.94 3.83 -8.12
CA SER A 40 -6.55 4.54 -9.24
C SER A 40 -6.62 3.64 -10.46
N ASP A 41 -7.74 3.72 -11.17
CA ASP A 41 -7.97 2.99 -12.40
C ASP A 41 -8.36 3.98 -13.51
N ALA A 42 -7.51 4.06 -14.53
CA ALA A 42 -7.68 5.00 -15.64
C ALA A 42 -8.84 4.66 -16.58
N SER A 43 -9.15 3.36 -16.74
CA SER A 43 -10.23 2.85 -17.59
C SER A 43 -11.58 3.10 -16.93
N HIS A 44 -11.70 2.73 -15.65
CA HIS A 44 -12.85 3.04 -14.82
C HIS A 44 -12.96 4.54 -14.47
N ASN A 45 -11.88 5.32 -14.67
CA ASN A 45 -11.72 6.72 -14.29
C ASN A 45 -12.20 6.98 -12.85
N ARG A 46 -11.71 6.15 -11.93
CA ARG A 46 -12.10 6.13 -10.53
C ARG A 46 -10.89 5.87 -9.65
N SER A 47 -10.86 6.52 -8.48
CA SER A 47 -9.90 6.24 -7.42
C SER A 47 -10.61 5.87 -6.13
N VAL A 48 -9.94 5.03 -5.35
CA VAL A 48 -10.33 4.64 -4.00
C VAL A 48 -9.23 5.10 -3.07
N ILE A 49 -9.59 5.82 -2.02
CA ILE A 49 -8.65 6.20 -0.95
C ILE A 49 -9.12 5.52 0.32
N THR A 50 -8.20 4.92 1.06
CA THR A 50 -8.46 4.26 2.33
C THR A 50 -7.68 4.97 3.42
N PHE A 51 -8.38 5.43 4.45
CA PHE A 51 -7.75 6.02 5.63
C PHE A 51 -8.46 5.61 6.91
N ALA A 52 -7.73 5.64 8.02
CA ALA A 52 -8.29 5.31 9.33
C ALA A 52 -7.78 6.28 10.40
N GLY A 53 -8.55 6.39 11.48
CA GLY A 53 -8.22 7.28 12.59
C GLY A 53 -9.31 7.30 13.65
N GLU A 54 -9.17 8.21 14.61
CA GLU A 54 -10.20 8.45 15.60
C GLU A 54 -11.47 9.02 14.93
N PRO A 55 -12.69 8.71 15.43
CA PRO A 55 -13.91 8.98 14.69
C PRO A 55 -14.09 10.44 14.25
N GLY A 56 -13.85 11.42 15.14
CA GLY A 56 -14.00 12.83 14.79
C GLY A 56 -12.98 13.31 13.73
N ALA A 57 -11.75 12.81 13.78
CA ALA A 57 -10.72 13.12 12.80
C ALA A 57 -11.07 12.52 11.42
N VAL A 58 -11.61 11.30 11.41
CA VAL A 58 -12.09 10.62 10.20
C VAL A 58 -13.28 11.35 9.56
N GLU A 59 -14.23 11.87 10.34
CA GLU A 59 -15.33 12.70 9.83
C GLU A 59 -14.81 13.97 9.15
N GLU A 60 -13.88 14.68 9.80
CA GLU A 60 -13.29 15.91 9.27
C GLU A 60 -12.50 15.64 7.99
N ALA A 61 -11.69 14.58 7.96
CA ALA A 61 -10.94 14.19 6.78
C ALA A 61 -11.86 13.79 5.61
N ALA A 62 -12.92 13.03 5.87
CA ALA A 62 -13.91 12.67 4.85
C ALA A 62 -14.59 13.91 4.27
N PHE A 63 -15.02 14.86 5.11
CA PHE A 63 -15.62 16.11 4.65
C PHE A 63 -14.64 16.94 3.80
N ARG A 64 -13.39 17.11 4.25
CA ARG A 64 -12.36 17.85 3.50
C ARG A 64 -12.07 17.21 2.16
N ALA A 65 -12.01 15.88 2.10
CA ALA A 65 -11.79 15.16 0.85
C ALA A 65 -12.93 15.36 -0.14
N VAL A 66 -14.19 15.30 0.32
CA VAL A 66 -15.37 15.58 -0.51
C VAL A 66 -15.37 17.02 -1.01
N LYS A 67 -15.08 17.99 -0.14
CA LYS A 67 -14.94 19.40 -0.51
C LYS A 67 -13.84 19.60 -1.56
N ARG A 68 -12.67 19.03 -1.34
CA ARG A 68 -11.54 19.18 -2.28
C ARG A 68 -11.87 18.54 -3.63
N ALA A 69 -12.51 17.39 -3.63
CA ALA A 69 -12.97 16.73 -4.85
C ALA A 69 -14.01 17.57 -5.61
N SER A 70 -14.95 18.23 -4.91
CA SER A 70 -15.98 19.06 -5.57
C SER A 70 -15.42 20.33 -6.22
N GLU A 71 -14.27 20.81 -5.75
CA GLU A 71 -13.55 21.94 -6.35
C GLU A 71 -12.79 21.54 -7.63
N LEU A 72 -12.21 20.34 -7.61
CA LEU A 72 -11.26 19.87 -8.62
C LEU A 72 -11.88 19.05 -9.75
N ILE A 73 -12.93 18.28 -9.47
CA ILE A 73 -13.53 17.34 -10.43
C ILE A 73 -14.81 17.95 -11.02
N ASP A 74 -14.91 17.94 -12.34
CA ASP A 74 -16.10 18.37 -13.06
C ASP A 74 -16.85 17.17 -13.68
N MET A 75 -18.00 16.85 -13.09
CA MET A 75 -18.83 15.73 -13.52
C MET A 75 -19.50 15.95 -14.87
N GLU A 76 -19.65 17.18 -15.35
CA GLU A 76 -20.14 17.43 -16.73
C GLU A 76 -19.12 16.96 -17.78
N GLN A 77 -17.86 16.83 -17.40
CA GLN A 77 -16.76 16.37 -18.27
C GLN A 77 -16.32 14.94 -17.93
N HIS A 78 -16.75 14.39 -16.80
CA HIS A 78 -16.32 13.08 -16.35
C HIS A 78 -16.98 11.94 -17.14
N THR A 79 -16.13 11.06 -17.68
CA THR A 79 -16.54 9.79 -18.27
C THR A 79 -15.65 8.66 -17.75
N GLY A 80 -16.23 7.48 -17.54
CA GLY A 80 -15.52 6.29 -17.07
C GLY A 80 -16.42 5.06 -17.15
N GLU A 81 -15.83 3.87 -17.19
CA GLU A 81 -16.59 2.61 -17.27
C GLU A 81 -17.30 2.26 -15.95
N HIS A 82 -16.86 2.85 -14.83
CA HIS A 82 -17.45 2.59 -13.52
C HIS A 82 -18.68 3.46 -13.26
N PRO A 83 -19.83 2.88 -12.83
CA PRO A 83 -21.01 3.65 -12.48
C PRO A 83 -20.74 4.65 -11.36
N ARG A 84 -21.10 5.91 -11.58
CA ARG A 84 -20.83 7.03 -10.68
C ARG A 84 -21.97 8.05 -10.65
N ILE A 85 -22.14 8.78 -9.55
CA ILE A 85 -23.12 9.87 -9.42
C ILE A 85 -22.53 11.22 -9.01
N GLY A 86 -21.24 11.29 -8.66
CA GLY A 86 -20.59 12.55 -8.29
C GLY A 86 -19.08 12.49 -8.16
N ALA A 87 -18.46 13.65 -7.95
CA ALA A 87 -17.02 13.84 -7.79
C ALA A 87 -16.47 12.98 -6.65
N ALA A 88 -17.13 13.06 -5.49
CA ALA A 88 -17.05 12.04 -4.45
C ALA A 88 -18.31 11.18 -4.55
N ASP A 89 -18.17 9.99 -5.12
CA ASP A 89 -19.27 9.13 -5.53
C ASP A 89 -19.86 8.36 -4.35
N VAL A 90 -19.00 7.78 -3.49
CA VAL A 90 -19.43 7.14 -2.24
C VAL A 90 -18.42 7.37 -1.13
N VAL A 91 -18.89 7.57 0.10
CA VAL A 91 -18.10 7.79 1.32
C VAL A 91 -18.61 6.86 2.44
N PRO A 92 -18.07 5.64 2.55
CA PRO A 92 -18.42 4.70 3.61
C PRO A 92 -17.57 4.91 4.88
N PHE A 93 -18.18 4.70 6.04
CA PHE A 93 -17.52 4.51 7.33
C PHE A 93 -17.63 3.05 7.77
N VAL A 94 -16.52 2.48 8.23
CA VAL A 94 -16.40 1.07 8.60
C VAL A 94 -15.85 0.98 10.03
N PRO A 95 -16.54 0.30 10.96
CA PRO A 95 -16.01 0.12 12.32
C PRO A 95 -14.82 -0.84 12.30
N VAL A 96 -13.70 -0.43 12.91
CA VAL A 96 -12.49 -1.26 13.00
C VAL A 96 -12.24 -1.74 14.43
N GLN A 97 -12.19 -0.81 15.39
CA GLN A 97 -11.87 -1.14 16.78
C GLN A 97 -12.57 -0.19 17.75
N GLY A 98 -13.21 -0.71 18.79
CA GLY A 98 -13.81 0.12 19.85
C GLY A 98 -14.95 1.03 19.39
N VAL A 99 -15.54 0.78 18.21
CA VAL A 99 -16.62 1.56 17.61
C VAL A 99 -17.69 0.63 17.07
N THR A 100 -18.97 0.93 17.32
CA THR A 100 -20.10 0.13 16.83
C THR A 100 -20.52 0.55 15.43
N MET A 101 -21.25 -0.33 14.74
CA MET A 101 -21.89 0.01 13.47
C MET A 101 -22.84 1.20 13.61
N ASP A 102 -23.64 1.24 14.68
CA ASP A 102 -24.58 2.34 14.93
C ASP A 102 -23.88 3.69 15.10
N TYR A 103 -22.71 3.69 15.74
CA TYR A 103 -21.89 4.90 15.83
C TYR A 103 -21.44 5.36 14.44
N CYS A 104 -20.97 4.45 13.57
CA CYS A 104 -20.61 4.76 12.18
C CYS A 104 -21.82 5.26 11.37
N VAL A 105 -23.04 4.75 11.62
CA VAL A 105 -24.28 5.27 11.02
C VAL A 105 -24.52 6.72 11.44
N GLN A 106 -24.31 7.05 12.70
CA GLN A 106 -24.42 8.44 13.16
C GLN A 106 -23.34 9.34 12.54
N MET A 107 -22.12 8.83 12.35
CA MET A 107 -21.06 9.56 11.64
C MET A 107 -21.47 9.86 10.19
N ALA A 108 -21.95 8.84 9.47
CA ALA A 108 -22.45 8.98 8.10
C ALA A 108 -23.54 10.06 7.99
N ARG A 109 -24.45 10.12 8.97
CA ARG A 109 -25.51 11.15 9.04
C ARG A 109 -24.94 12.54 9.28
N ARG A 110 -24.00 12.71 10.24
CA ARG A 110 -23.37 14.01 10.53
C ARG A 110 -22.59 14.54 9.33
N VAL A 111 -21.73 13.71 8.75
CA VAL A 111 -20.93 14.08 7.57
C VAL A 111 -21.83 14.34 6.36
N GLY A 112 -22.81 13.47 6.12
CA GLY A 112 -23.77 13.65 5.03
C GLY A 112 -24.58 14.95 5.15
N LYS A 113 -25.06 15.27 6.35
CA LYS A 113 -25.76 16.54 6.62
C LYS A 113 -24.85 17.74 6.35
N ARG A 114 -23.60 17.70 6.85
CA ARG A 114 -22.63 18.78 6.67
C ARG A 114 -22.27 18.99 5.19
N ILE A 115 -22.09 17.91 4.42
CA ILE A 115 -21.88 18.00 2.95
C ILE A 115 -23.09 18.67 2.28
N GLY A 116 -24.31 18.24 2.64
CA GLY A 116 -25.54 18.82 2.09
C GLY A 116 -25.70 20.31 2.41
N ASP A 117 -25.42 20.69 3.65
CA ASP A 117 -25.61 22.06 4.14
C ASP A 117 -24.50 23.01 3.65
N GLU A 118 -23.23 22.64 3.79
CA GLU A 118 -22.09 23.53 3.52
C GLU A 118 -21.68 23.52 2.04
N LEU A 119 -21.74 22.37 1.37
CA LEU A 119 -21.28 22.23 -0.01
C LEU A 119 -22.43 22.27 -1.02
N GLN A 120 -23.68 22.25 -0.55
CA GLN A 120 -24.88 22.22 -1.41
C GLN A 120 -24.87 21.03 -2.38
N ILE A 121 -24.27 19.91 -1.97
CA ILE A 121 -24.23 18.65 -2.72
C ILE A 121 -25.37 17.76 -2.21
N PRO A 122 -26.28 17.26 -3.06
CA PRO A 122 -27.28 16.29 -2.63
C PRO A 122 -26.62 15.01 -2.12
N VAL A 123 -27.02 14.58 -0.92
CA VAL A 123 -26.49 13.39 -0.26
C VAL A 123 -27.55 12.30 -0.12
N TYR A 124 -27.19 11.08 -0.48
CA TYR A 124 -28.01 9.88 -0.27
C TYR A 124 -27.37 9.00 0.80
N LEU A 125 -28.12 8.71 1.86
CA LEU A 125 -27.68 7.76 2.86
C LEU A 125 -27.91 6.32 2.36
N TYR A 126 -26.88 5.48 2.45
CA TYR A 126 -26.93 4.10 1.94
C TYR A 126 -26.45 3.06 2.97
N ALA A 127 -26.59 1.78 2.61
CA ALA A 127 -26.22 0.64 3.44
C ALA A 127 -26.89 0.69 4.82
N LYS A 128 -26.15 0.54 5.92
CA LYS A 128 -26.73 0.58 7.27
C LYS A 128 -27.22 1.98 7.68
N ALA A 129 -26.78 3.03 6.97
CA ALA A 129 -27.24 4.40 7.21
C ALA A 129 -28.51 4.76 6.44
N ALA A 130 -28.94 3.93 5.48
CA ALA A 130 -30.09 4.18 4.64
C ALA A 130 -31.35 4.44 5.48
N THR A 131 -32.06 5.52 5.17
CA THR A 131 -33.33 5.90 5.79
C THR A 131 -34.52 5.19 5.13
N ARG A 132 -34.30 4.61 3.93
CA ARG A 132 -35.31 3.94 3.13
C ARG A 132 -34.79 2.60 2.60
N PRO A 133 -35.66 1.57 2.47
CA PRO A 133 -35.26 0.25 1.99
C PRO A 133 -34.63 0.25 0.59
N ASP A 134 -35.11 1.11 -0.31
CA ASP A 134 -34.64 1.24 -1.69
C ASP A 134 -33.26 1.91 -1.82
N ARG A 135 -32.66 2.36 -0.70
CA ARG A 135 -31.30 2.98 -0.67
C ARG A 135 -30.26 2.10 0.00
N VAL A 136 -30.64 0.93 0.52
CA VAL A 136 -29.70 0.03 1.20
C VAL A 136 -28.57 -0.38 0.24
N ARG A 137 -28.89 -0.64 -1.03
CA ARG A 137 -27.90 -1.06 -2.03
C ARG A 137 -27.40 0.16 -2.82
N LEU A 138 -26.09 0.33 -2.86
CA LEU A 138 -25.45 1.40 -3.63
C LEU A 138 -25.82 1.42 -5.13
N PRO A 139 -25.92 0.26 -5.84
CA PRO A 139 -26.39 0.27 -7.22
C PRO A 139 -27.80 0.86 -7.43
N ASP A 140 -28.69 0.72 -6.44
CA ASP A 140 -30.05 1.26 -6.51
C ASP A 140 -30.04 2.79 -6.37
N VAL A 141 -29.20 3.31 -5.46
CA VAL A 141 -28.92 4.75 -5.33
C VAL A 141 -28.32 5.32 -6.62
N ARG A 142 -27.40 4.58 -7.25
CA ARG A 142 -26.73 4.95 -8.51
C ARG A 142 -27.55 4.66 -9.77
N LYS A 143 -28.80 4.23 -9.66
CA LYS A 143 -29.61 3.88 -10.83
C LYS A 143 -29.75 5.09 -11.77
N GLY A 144 -29.28 4.92 -13.00
CA GLY A 144 -29.22 5.98 -14.02
C GLY A 144 -27.94 6.81 -14.00
N GLU A 145 -27.01 6.53 -13.09
CA GLU A 145 -25.72 7.22 -12.94
C GLU A 145 -25.90 8.74 -12.81
N TYR A 146 -24.87 9.53 -13.15
CA TYR A 146 -24.92 10.98 -13.09
C TYR A 146 -25.99 11.56 -14.01
N GLU A 147 -26.05 11.14 -15.27
CA GLU A 147 -26.92 11.70 -16.31
C GLU A 147 -28.40 11.46 -16.01
N GLY A 148 -28.75 10.23 -15.64
CA GLY A 148 -30.11 9.87 -15.28
C GLY A 148 -30.55 10.51 -13.97
N LEU A 149 -29.64 10.61 -12.99
CA LEU A 149 -29.94 11.27 -11.72
C LEU A 149 -30.16 12.77 -11.88
N LYS A 150 -29.42 13.44 -12.78
CA LYS A 150 -29.57 14.88 -13.09
C LYS A 150 -31.01 15.24 -13.44
N THR A 151 -31.69 14.37 -14.19
CA THR A 151 -33.09 14.55 -14.57
C THR A 151 -34.05 14.06 -13.49
N ALA A 152 -33.77 12.89 -12.89
CA ALA A 152 -34.69 12.26 -11.97
C ALA A 152 -34.80 13.00 -10.63
N ILE A 153 -33.71 13.57 -10.11
CA ILE A 153 -33.69 14.25 -8.81
C ILE A 153 -34.64 15.45 -8.74
N VAL A 154 -34.89 16.12 -9.87
CA VAL A 154 -35.76 17.31 -9.94
C VAL A 154 -37.23 16.92 -10.13
N ASN A 155 -37.49 15.84 -10.88
CA ASN A 155 -38.83 15.51 -11.37
C ASN A 155 -39.50 14.36 -10.60
N ASP A 156 -38.73 13.57 -9.86
CA ASP A 156 -39.21 12.39 -9.14
C ASP A 156 -38.93 12.54 -7.64
N PRO A 157 -39.97 12.83 -6.81
CA PRO A 157 -39.84 12.91 -5.36
C PRO A 157 -39.26 11.64 -4.72
N SER A 158 -39.41 10.47 -5.34
CA SER A 158 -38.80 9.24 -4.84
C SER A 158 -37.27 9.30 -4.86
N ARG A 159 -36.70 10.15 -5.72
CA ARG A 159 -35.26 10.38 -5.90
C ARG A 159 -34.72 11.58 -5.13
N TYR A 160 -35.48 12.24 -4.28
CA TYR A 160 -34.98 13.35 -3.45
C TYR A 160 -33.88 12.90 -2.48
N PRO A 161 -32.81 13.68 -2.27
CA PRO A 161 -31.73 13.30 -1.37
C PRO A 161 -32.19 13.29 0.09
N ASP A 162 -31.40 12.65 0.96
CA ASP A 162 -31.59 12.71 2.42
C ASP A 162 -31.17 14.06 3.00
N PHE A 163 -30.10 14.65 2.44
CA PHE A 163 -29.60 15.97 2.80
C PHE A 163 -29.21 16.78 1.56
N GLY A 164 -29.18 18.11 1.69
CA GLY A 164 -28.87 19.01 0.58
C GLY A 164 -30.06 19.22 -0.38
N PRO A 165 -29.86 20.02 -1.44
CA PRO A 165 -30.95 20.44 -2.31
C PRO A 165 -31.39 19.31 -3.27
N PRO A 166 -32.66 19.26 -3.71
CA PRO A 166 -33.18 18.26 -4.66
C PRO A 166 -32.77 18.58 -6.12
N ARG A 167 -31.49 18.88 -6.33
CA ARG A 167 -30.85 19.12 -7.61
C ARG A 167 -29.38 18.74 -7.51
N LEU A 168 -28.79 18.23 -8.59
CA LEU A 168 -27.36 17.95 -8.60
C LEU A 168 -26.54 19.21 -8.40
N HIS A 169 -25.42 19.07 -7.71
CA HIS A 169 -24.43 20.14 -7.68
C HIS A 169 -23.89 20.36 -9.10
N PRO A 170 -23.80 21.61 -9.60
CA PRO A 170 -23.50 21.90 -11.01
C PRO A 170 -22.25 21.22 -11.55
N ARG A 171 -21.21 21.06 -10.73
CA ARG A 171 -19.96 20.38 -11.11
C ARG A 171 -19.72 19.07 -10.39
N ALA A 172 -20.30 18.87 -9.21
CA ALA A 172 -19.89 17.78 -8.32
C ALA A 172 -20.88 16.60 -8.29
N GLY A 173 -22.07 16.77 -8.86
CA GLY A 173 -23.11 15.74 -8.84
C GLY A 173 -23.70 15.52 -7.45
N ALA A 174 -23.81 14.25 -7.05
CA ALA A 174 -24.34 13.79 -5.77
C ALA A 174 -23.35 12.85 -5.06
N THR A 175 -23.49 12.73 -3.74
CA THR A 175 -22.62 11.84 -2.94
C THR A 175 -23.46 10.82 -2.18
N ALA A 176 -23.09 9.54 -2.25
CA ALA A 176 -23.65 8.52 -1.36
C ALA A 176 -22.79 8.44 -0.07
N VAL A 177 -23.39 8.57 1.11
CA VAL A 177 -22.67 8.46 2.39
C VAL A 177 -23.28 7.32 3.20
N GLY A 178 -22.47 6.48 3.82
CA GLY A 178 -23.03 5.34 4.55
C GLY A 178 -22.11 4.70 5.55
N ALA A 179 -22.64 3.70 6.23
CA ALA A 179 -21.89 2.84 7.13
C ALA A 179 -22.12 1.38 6.75
N ARG A 180 -21.06 0.58 6.74
CA ARG A 180 -21.12 -0.83 6.33
C ARG A 180 -19.99 -1.63 6.97
N PRO A 181 -20.11 -2.97 7.06
CA PRO A 181 -18.97 -3.82 7.36
C PRO A 181 -17.85 -3.67 6.32
N PRO A 182 -16.63 -4.16 6.62
CA PRO A 182 -15.56 -4.26 5.64
C PRO A 182 -16.03 -4.97 4.37
N LEU A 183 -15.63 -4.45 3.21
CA LEU A 183 -15.96 -5.00 1.90
C LEU A 183 -14.66 -5.38 1.23
N ILE A 184 -14.63 -6.58 0.67
CA ILE A 184 -13.45 -7.11 -0.01
C ILE A 184 -13.71 -7.08 -1.51
N ALA A 185 -12.93 -6.30 -2.24
CA ALA A 185 -12.92 -6.31 -3.69
C ALA A 185 -11.93 -7.38 -4.16
N PHE A 186 -12.45 -8.44 -4.74
CA PHE A 186 -11.69 -9.64 -5.10
C PHE A 186 -12.00 -10.02 -6.55
N ASN A 187 -10.97 -10.23 -7.34
CA ASN A 187 -11.09 -10.53 -8.75
C ASN A 187 -10.44 -11.88 -9.05
N VAL A 188 -11.01 -12.64 -9.99
CA VAL A 188 -10.47 -13.92 -10.43
C VAL A 188 -10.31 -13.91 -11.94
N ASN A 189 -9.08 -14.04 -12.42
CA ASN A 189 -8.76 -14.13 -13.83
C ASN A 189 -8.87 -15.58 -14.29
N LEU A 190 -9.53 -15.77 -15.44
CA LEU A 190 -9.72 -17.08 -16.04
C LEU A 190 -8.67 -17.32 -17.12
N ASP A 191 -8.31 -18.57 -17.38
CA ASP A 191 -7.43 -18.98 -18.49
C ASP A 191 -8.17 -18.95 -19.84
N THR A 192 -8.85 -17.84 -20.13
CA THR A 192 -9.57 -17.61 -21.38
C THR A 192 -9.77 -16.11 -21.59
N PRO A 193 -9.76 -15.60 -22.84
CA PRO A 193 -10.20 -14.25 -23.15
C PRO A 193 -11.73 -14.12 -23.25
N ASP A 194 -12.49 -15.24 -23.21
CA ASP A 194 -13.94 -15.18 -23.45
C ASP A 194 -14.73 -14.62 -22.27
N VAL A 195 -15.06 -13.33 -22.36
CA VAL A 195 -15.88 -12.60 -21.38
C VAL A 195 -17.27 -13.20 -21.18
N LYS A 196 -17.81 -13.98 -22.14
CA LYS A 196 -19.11 -14.64 -21.99
C LYS A 196 -19.07 -15.66 -20.86
N ILE A 197 -17.94 -16.36 -20.70
CA ILE A 197 -17.71 -17.34 -19.63
C ILE A 197 -17.67 -16.61 -18.28
N ALA A 198 -16.87 -15.55 -18.15
CA ALA A 198 -16.82 -14.75 -16.92
C ALA A 198 -18.19 -14.16 -16.55
N ARG A 199 -18.97 -13.68 -17.54
CA ARG A 199 -20.34 -13.18 -17.31
C ARG A 199 -21.30 -14.28 -16.86
N ALA A 200 -21.15 -15.49 -17.37
CA ALA A 200 -21.96 -16.64 -16.95
C ALA A 200 -21.64 -17.03 -15.50
N ILE A 201 -20.36 -17.13 -15.15
CA ILE A 201 -19.90 -17.42 -13.78
C ILE A 201 -20.37 -16.32 -12.82
N ALA A 202 -20.16 -15.05 -13.17
CA ALA A 202 -20.61 -13.91 -12.37
C ALA A 202 -22.12 -13.93 -12.08
N ARG A 203 -22.96 -14.36 -13.04
CA ARG A 203 -24.40 -14.54 -12.83
C ARG A 203 -24.72 -15.65 -11.84
N LYS A 204 -23.98 -16.76 -11.85
CA LYS A 204 -24.20 -17.89 -10.93
C LYS A 204 -23.77 -17.57 -9.50
N ILE A 205 -22.72 -16.76 -9.30
CA ILE A 205 -22.20 -16.48 -7.95
C ILE A 205 -22.84 -15.27 -7.27
N ARG A 206 -23.40 -14.30 -8.01
CA ARG A 206 -23.93 -13.06 -7.41
C ARG A 206 -25.32 -13.24 -6.79
N GLU A 207 -25.53 -12.61 -5.64
CA GLU A 207 -26.79 -12.66 -4.89
C GLU A 207 -27.99 -12.18 -5.71
N SER A 208 -27.82 -11.13 -6.53
CA SER A 208 -28.90 -10.57 -7.35
C SER A 208 -29.46 -11.53 -8.40
N SER A 209 -28.84 -12.68 -8.60
CA SER A 209 -29.26 -13.72 -9.53
C SER A 209 -29.50 -15.06 -8.81
N GLY A 210 -29.67 -15.04 -7.48
CA GLY A 210 -29.90 -16.22 -6.66
C GLY A 210 -28.62 -16.99 -6.27
N GLY A 211 -27.44 -16.38 -6.47
CA GLY A 211 -26.16 -16.96 -6.12
C GLY A 211 -25.82 -16.85 -4.63
N LEU A 212 -24.53 -16.71 -4.33
CA LEU A 212 -24.02 -16.64 -2.97
C LEU A 212 -24.53 -15.36 -2.26
N PRO A 213 -24.98 -15.43 -1.00
CA PRO A 213 -25.42 -14.26 -0.25
C PRO A 213 -24.29 -13.24 -0.12
N ARG A 214 -24.61 -11.95 -0.18
CA ARG A 214 -23.63 -10.85 0.03
C ARG A 214 -22.50 -10.80 -1.01
N VAL A 215 -22.70 -11.42 -2.18
CA VAL A 215 -21.76 -11.33 -3.30
C VAL A 215 -22.36 -10.50 -4.44
N GLN A 216 -21.62 -9.49 -4.89
CA GLN A 216 -21.89 -8.79 -6.14
C GLN A 216 -20.80 -9.12 -7.15
N ALA A 217 -21.15 -9.54 -8.36
CA ALA A 217 -20.16 -9.90 -9.38
C ALA A 217 -20.55 -9.47 -10.79
N LYS A 218 -19.52 -9.21 -11.60
CA LYS A 218 -19.61 -8.96 -13.05
C LYS A 218 -18.49 -9.72 -13.78
N GLY A 219 -18.74 -10.02 -15.05
CA GLY A 219 -17.73 -10.57 -15.95
C GLY A 219 -17.25 -9.49 -16.90
N VAL A 220 -15.94 -9.26 -16.92
CA VAL A 220 -15.27 -8.22 -17.71
C VAL A 220 -14.10 -8.81 -18.48
N PHE A 221 -13.66 -8.11 -19.52
CA PHE A 221 -12.45 -8.45 -20.26
C PHE A 221 -11.36 -7.47 -19.87
N ILE A 222 -10.17 -7.97 -19.54
CA ILE A 222 -9.01 -7.16 -19.18
C ILE A 222 -8.09 -7.12 -20.38
N ALA A 223 -8.11 -6.00 -21.10
CA ALA A 223 -7.42 -5.85 -22.38
C ALA A 223 -5.90 -5.99 -22.23
N GLU A 224 -5.34 -5.49 -21.13
CA GLU A 224 -3.91 -5.48 -20.84
C GLU A 224 -3.35 -6.88 -20.63
N LEU A 225 -4.17 -7.78 -20.06
CA LEU A 225 -3.80 -9.16 -19.74
C LEU A 225 -4.29 -10.17 -20.77
N GLY A 226 -5.21 -9.78 -21.65
CA GLY A 226 -5.84 -10.65 -22.63
C GLY A 226 -6.70 -11.75 -21.99
N VAL A 227 -7.30 -11.50 -20.82
CA VAL A 227 -8.09 -12.49 -20.07
C VAL A 227 -9.48 -11.98 -19.70
N ALA A 228 -10.41 -12.92 -19.56
CA ALA A 228 -11.69 -12.69 -18.92
C ALA A 228 -11.54 -12.77 -17.40
N GLN A 229 -12.17 -11.83 -16.70
CA GLN A 229 -12.10 -11.71 -15.26
C GLN A 229 -13.51 -11.73 -14.66
N VAL A 230 -13.67 -12.50 -13.58
CA VAL A 230 -14.82 -12.38 -12.69
C VAL A 230 -14.44 -11.38 -11.59
N THR A 231 -14.93 -10.15 -11.72
CA THR A 231 -14.74 -9.10 -10.71
C THR A 231 -15.88 -9.13 -9.71
N MET A 232 -15.58 -9.02 -8.41
CA MET A 232 -16.60 -9.11 -7.37
C MET A 232 -16.32 -8.27 -6.12
N ASN A 233 -17.40 -7.92 -5.44
CA ASN A 233 -17.37 -7.37 -4.09
C ASN A 233 -18.02 -8.36 -3.13
N LEU A 234 -17.28 -8.77 -2.10
CA LEU A 234 -17.81 -9.47 -0.93
C LEU A 234 -18.27 -8.42 0.06
N LEU A 235 -19.59 -8.25 0.16
CA LEU A 235 -20.20 -7.25 1.04
C LEU A 235 -20.12 -7.65 2.52
N ASP A 236 -19.97 -8.95 2.78
CA ASP A 236 -19.75 -9.52 4.10
C ASP A 236 -19.00 -10.85 3.97
N TYR A 237 -17.70 -10.81 4.25
CA TYR A 237 -16.83 -11.99 4.13
C TYR A 237 -17.10 -13.03 5.22
N THR A 238 -17.82 -12.66 6.30
CA THR A 238 -18.18 -13.62 7.35
C THR A 238 -19.38 -14.48 6.96
N VAL A 239 -20.22 -13.98 6.04
CA VAL A 239 -21.35 -14.71 5.47
C VAL A 239 -20.91 -15.53 4.24
N THR A 240 -20.13 -14.92 3.34
CA THR A 240 -19.51 -15.63 2.21
C THR A 240 -18.00 -15.39 2.21
N PRO A 241 -17.21 -16.33 2.76
CA PRO A 241 -15.75 -16.25 2.79
C PRO A 241 -15.11 -16.29 1.39
N ILE A 242 -13.90 -15.74 1.29
CA ILE A 242 -13.12 -15.70 0.03
C ILE A 242 -12.97 -17.10 -0.57
N HIS A 243 -12.64 -18.10 0.26
CA HIS A 243 -12.44 -19.45 -0.23
C HIS A 243 -13.73 -20.07 -0.80
N VAL A 244 -14.91 -19.75 -0.25
CA VAL A 244 -16.19 -20.29 -0.74
C VAL A 244 -16.49 -19.77 -2.15
N VAL A 245 -16.35 -18.45 -2.35
CA VAL A 245 -16.59 -17.87 -3.67
C VAL A 245 -15.53 -18.31 -4.68
N PHE A 246 -14.26 -18.42 -4.26
CA PHE A 246 -13.17 -18.86 -5.12
C PHE A 246 -13.37 -20.32 -5.57
N ASP A 247 -13.67 -21.22 -4.64
CA ASP A 247 -13.98 -22.63 -4.94
C ASP A 247 -15.17 -22.73 -5.91
N LYS A 248 -16.20 -21.91 -5.71
CA LYS A 248 -17.36 -21.87 -6.61
C LYS A 248 -16.97 -21.39 -8.01
N ILE A 249 -16.12 -20.37 -8.14
CA ILE A 249 -15.62 -19.91 -9.45
C ILE A 249 -14.80 -21.00 -10.14
N VAL A 250 -13.93 -21.70 -9.40
CA VAL A 250 -13.14 -22.81 -9.94
C VAL A 250 -14.05 -23.93 -10.43
N GLU A 251 -15.06 -24.31 -9.65
CA GLU A 251 -16.07 -25.31 -10.05
C GLU A 251 -16.81 -24.89 -11.32
N GLU A 252 -17.30 -23.64 -11.38
CA GLU A 252 -18.04 -23.14 -12.53
C GLU A 252 -17.16 -22.99 -13.78
N ALA A 253 -15.89 -22.56 -13.64
CA ALA A 253 -14.94 -22.46 -14.74
C ALA A 253 -14.62 -23.83 -15.36
N ARG A 254 -14.50 -24.88 -14.52
CA ARG A 254 -14.27 -26.26 -14.97
C ARG A 254 -15.40 -26.78 -15.87
N GLN A 255 -16.65 -26.36 -15.66
CA GLN A 255 -17.76 -26.74 -16.54
C GLN A 255 -17.59 -26.23 -17.99
N TYR A 256 -16.76 -25.20 -18.18
CA TYR A 256 -16.42 -24.65 -19.49
C TYR A 256 -15.04 -25.12 -20.00
N GLY A 257 -14.36 -26.04 -19.29
CA GLY A 257 -13.01 -26.48 -19.63
C GLY A 257 -11.95 -25.38 -19.41
N VAL A 258 -12.24 -24.40 -18.57
CA VAL A 258 -11.38 -23.23 -18.32
C VAL A 258 -10.77 -23.31 -16.92
N GLY A 259 -9.47 -23.00 -16.82
CA GLY A 259 -8.76 -22.86 -15.56
C GLY A 259 -8.88 -21.47 -14.93
N VAL A 260 -8.46 -21.36 -13.67
CA VAL A 260 -8.24 -20.05 -13.02
C VAL A 260 -6.75 -19.75 -13.13
N ARG A 261 -6.42 -18.59 -13.71
CA ARG A 261 -5.05 -18.16 -13.93
C ARG A 261 -4.41 -17.65 -12.64
N ASN A 262 -5.09 -16.70 -12.00
CA ASN A 262 -4.73 -16.07 -10.74
C ASN A 262 -5.92 -15.30 -10.17
N SER A 263 -5.78 -14.78 -8.96
CA SER A 263 -6.71 -13.85 -8.34
C SER A 263 -6.00 -12.56 -7.91
N GLU A 264 -6.78 -11.53 -7.68
CA GLU A 264 -6.30 -10.20 -7.33
C GLU A 264 -7.20 -9.61 -6.23
N LEU A 265 -6.56 -9.03 -5.22
CA LEU A 265 -7.22 -8.24 -4.19
C LEU A 265 -7.05 -6.77 -4.54
N ILE A 266 -8.14 -6.01 -4.55
CA ILE A 266 -8.12 -4.56 -4.78
C ILE A 266 -8.24 -3.84 -3.44
N GLY A 267 -7.21 -3.08 -3.08
CA GLY A 267 -7.10 -2.37 -1.81
C GLY A 267 -6.78 -3.30 -0.63
N LEU A 268 -7.25 -2.94 0.56
CA LEU A 268 -6.98 -3.68 1.78
C LEU A 268 -8.07 -4.72 2.07
N CYS A 269 -7.71 -5.80 2.77
CA CYS A 269 -8.66 -6.76 3.30
C CYS A 269 -8.44 -7.04 4.79
N PRO A 270 -9.50 -7.37 5.55
CA PRO A 270 -9.37 -7.85 6.92
C PRO A 270 -8.51 -9.11 6.99
N LEU A 271 -7.63 -9.18 7.99
CA LEU A 271 -6.74 -10.33 8.20
C LEU A 271 -7.52 -11.64 8.31
N ASP A 272 -8.64 -11.67 9.04
CA ASP A 272 -9.45 -12.88 9.21
C ASP A 272 -9.90 -13.50 7.88
N ALA A 273 -10.22 -12.66 6.89
CA ALA A 273 -10.67 -13.14 5.60
C ALA A 273 -9.58 -13.97 4.90
N LEU A 274 -8.30 -13.64 5.11
CA LEU A 274 -7.17 -14.41 4.60
C LEU A 274 -6.82 -15.60 5.49
N LEU A 275 -6.94 -15.47 6.82
CA LEU A 275 -6.72 -16.58 7.73
C LEU A 275 -7.69 -17.73 7.44
N ASP A 276 -8.95 -17.45 7.15
CA ASP A 276 -9.94 -18.47 6.77
C ASP A 276 -9.52 -19.24 5.51
N VAL A 277 -8.92 -18.54 4.54
CA VAL A 277 -8.37 -19.17 3.33
C VAL A 277 -7.17 -20.06 3.68
N ALA A 278 -6.21 -19.52 4.44
CA ALA A 278 -5.01 -20.25 4.83
C ALA A 278 -5.35 -21.50 5.65
N MET A 279 -6.16 -21.35 6.71
CA MET A 279 -6.57 -22.46 7.57
C MET A 279 -7.25 -23.57 6.78
N ARG A 280 -8.14 -23.22 5.83
CA ARG A 280 -8.78 -24.21 4.95
C ARG A 280 -7.77 -24.88 4.02
N ALA A 281 -6.89 -24.11 3.39
CA ALA A 281 -5.95 -24.62 2.38
C ALA A 281 -4.99 -25.66 2.96
N ILE A 282 -4.51 -25.46 4.18
CA ILE A 282 -3.59 -26.39 4.86
C ILE A 282 -4.26 -27.23 5.96
N LYS A 283 -5.61 -27.20 6.02
CA LYS A 283 -6.43 -27.99 6.95
C LYS A 283 -6.03 -27.82 8.42
N LEU A 284 -5.69 -26.60 8.82
CA LEU A 284 -5.41 -26.30 10.22
C LEU A 284 -6.72 -26.32 11.04
N THR A 285 -6.82 -27.26 11.96
CA THR A 285 -7.89 -27.31 12.96
C THR A 285 -7.45 -26.58 14.23
N ASP A 286 -8.39 -25.94 14.92
CA ASP A 286 -8.17 -25.29 16.22
C ASP A 286 -7.07 -24.20 16.22
N PHE A 287 -6.84 -23.58 15.06
CA PHE A 287 -5.91 -22.46 14.95
C PHE A 287 -6.54 -21.17 15.47
N THR A 288 -5.77 -20.38 16.20
CA THR A 288 -6.22 -19.11 16.79
C THR A 288 -5.21 -18.01 16.52
N ARG A 289 -5.66 -16.75 16.53
CA ARG A 289 -4.80 -15.57 16.33
C ARG A 289 -3.61 -15.51 17.29
N LYS A 290 -3.73 -16.07 18.49
CA LYS A 290 -2.65 -16.15 19.49
C LYS A 290 -1.43 -16.93 19.02
N ARG A 291 -1.60 -17.77 17.99
CA ARG A 291 -0.51 -18.53 17.37
C ARG A 291 0.13 -17.82 16.17
N ILE A 292 -0.27 -16.57 15.90
CA ILE A 292 0.36 -15.71 14.89
C ILE A 292 1.36 -14.81 15.63
N LEU A 293 2.65 -15.03 15.39
CA LEU A 293 3.75 -14.35 16.08
C LEU A 293 3.61 -12.82 16.02
N ASP A 294 3.34 -12.27 14.83
CA ASP A 294 3.23 -10.81 14.65
C ASP A 294 2.08 -10.22 15.45
N LEU A 295 0.94 -10.90 15.51
CA LEU A 295 -0.20 -10.45 16.34
C LEU A 295 0.11 -10.56 17.83
N ALA A 296 0.80 -11.64 18.26
CA ALA A 296 1.19 -11.82 19.66
C ALA A 296 2.21 -10.75 20.11
N ILE A 297 3.17 -10.38 19.25
CA ILE A 297 4.12 -9.29 19.50
C ILE A 297 3.37 -7.95 19.58
N LEU A 298 2.45 -7.68 18.66
CA LEU A 298 1.63 -6.47 18.68
C LEU A 298 0.78 -6.38 19.96
N GLU A 299 0.21 -7.48 20.43
CA GLU A 299 -0.53 -7.54 21.69
C GLU A 299 0.40 -7.23 22.89
N THR A 300 1.59 -7.83 22.94
CA THR A 300 2.56 -7.62 24.03
C THR A 300 3.10 -6.18 24.07
N THR A 301 3.38 -5.60 22.90
CA THR A 301 3.82 -4.20 22.78
C THR A 301 2.74 -3.26 23.30
N ARG A 302 1.47 -3.51 22.95
CA ARG A 302 0.32 -2.74 23.43
C ARG A 302 0.11 -2.83 24.93
N GLU A 303 0.33 -4.00 25.54
CA GLU A 303 0.24 -4.17 26.99
C GLU A 303 1.33 -3.37 27.73
N THR A 304 2.54 -3.34 27.16
CA THR A 304 3.68 -2.57 27.71
C THR A 304 3.45 -1.06 27.63
N GLU A 305 2.89 -0.56 26.52
CA GLU A 305 2.51 0.85 26.36
C GLU A 305 1.36 1.26 27.31
N ALA A 306 0.40 0.37 27.54
CA ALA A 306 -0.70 0.63 28.48
C ALA A 306 -0.20 0.72 29.94
N GLN A 307 0.79 -0.10 30.32
CA GLN A 307 1.37 -0.09 31.68
C GLN A 307 2.29 1.11 31.93
N THR A 308 3.02 1.57 30.91
CA THR A 308 3.92 2.74 31.02
C THR A 308 3.17 4.07 31.01
N GLY A 309 2.02 4.16 30.33
CA GLY A 309 1.14 5.34 30.36
C GLY A 309 0.56 5.63 31.75
N ASP A 310 0.26 4.61 32.55
CA ASP A 310 -0.34 4.74 33.89
C ASP A 310 0.66 5.28 34.94
N LEU A 311 1.95 4.98 34.78
CA LEU A 311 3.03 5.50 35.65
C LEU A 311 3.28 7.01 35.45
N SER A 312 2.96 7.56 34.27
CA SER A 312 3.09 8.99 33.99
C SER A 312 1.95 9.83 34.61
N GLY A 313 0.78 9.23 34.86
CA GLY A 313 -0.36 9.87 35.51
C GLY A 313 -0.26 9.93 37.04
N GLN A 314 0.52 9.03 37.65
CA GLN A 314 0.73 9.00 39.11
C GLN A 314 1.89 9.90 39.58
N ALA A 315 2.79 10.31 38.70
CA ALA A 315 3.92 11.17 39.05
C ALA A 315 3.57 12.67 39.23
N LEU A 316 2.36 13.09 38.88
CA LEU A 316 1.90 14.49 38.98
C LEU A 316 1.01 14.80 40.20
N CYS A 317 0.74 13.83 41.07
CA CYS A 317 -0.07 14.02 42.28
C CYS A 317 0.74 13.99 43.60
N ALA A 318 2.07 14.02 43.53
CA ALA A 318 2.96 14.00 44.70
C ALA A 318 3.77 15.30 44.86
N SER A 319 3.10 16.45 44.82
CA SER A 319 3.63 17.70 45.41
C SER A 319 2.46 18.51 45.96
N GLY A 320 2.20 18.35 47.25
CA GLY A 320 1.04 18.92 47.90
C GLY A 320 1.12 20.43 48.08
N THR A 321 -0.05 21.07 48.11
CA THR A 321 -0.35 22.07 49.13
C THR A 321 -1.83 22.01 49.49
N LYS A 322 -2.08 21.85 50.79
CA LYS A 322 -3.39 21.76 51.45
C LYS A 322 -4.25 23.00 51.15
N LEU A 323 -5.53 22.79 50.88
CA LEU A 323 -6.60 23.72 51.25
C LEU A 323 -7.86 22.89 51.56
N GLN A 324 -8.34 23.03 52.80
CA GLN A 324 -9.58 22.46 53.31
C GLN A 324 -10.77 23.25 52.77
N ALA A 325 -11.85 22.56 52.42
CA ALA A 325 -13.21 23.08 52.55
C ALA A 325 -14.19 21.92 52.80
N THR A 326 -15.03 22.17 53.79
CA THR A 326 -15.95 21.31 54.53
C THR A 326 -17.26 20.97 53.82
N ASP A 327 -17.84 19.84 54.24
CA ASP A 327 -19.25 19.49 54.40
C ASP A 327 -20.23 19.60 53.21
N LEU A 328 -20.88 18.47 52.88
CA LEU A 328 -22.33 18.28 53.10
C LEU A 328 -22.81 16.84 52.80
N CYS A 329 -23.38 16.25 53.86
CA CYS A 329 -24.51 15.31 53.93
C CYS A 329 -24.46 13.89 53.33
N ALA A 330 -24.21 12.96 54.26
CA ALA A 330 -24.84 11.67 54.52
C ALA A 330 -26.22 11.36 53.88
N HIS A 331 -26.37 10.13 53.38
CA HIS A 331 -27.24 9.09 53.98
C HIS A 331 -26.94 7.69 53.40
N ARG A 332 -26.92 6.69 54.29
CA ARG A 332 -26.79 5.22 54.15
C ARG A 332 -28.04 4.62 54.86
N PRO A 333 -28.31 3.29 54.97
CA PRO A 333 -27.93 2.05 54.21
C PRO A 333 -29.19 1.09 54.03
N PRO A 334 -29.16 -0.26 54.24
CA PRO A 334 -28.77 -1.37 53.32
C PRO A 334 -29.76 -2.59 53.21
N ALA A 335 -29.32 -3.63 52.45
CA ALA A 335 -29.66 -5.08 52.49
C ALA A 335 -31.07 -5.52 52.06
N THR A 336 -31.29 -6.60 51.27
CA THR A 336 -31.10 -8.05 51.54
C THR A 336 -31.07 -8.84 50.20
N GLY A 337 -30.35 -9.96 50.02
CA GLY A 337 -30.72 -11.35 50.39
C GLY A 337 -31.90 -11.87 49.54
N VAL A 338 -31.76 -12.89 48.67
CA VAL A 338 -32.09 -14.31 48.95
C VAL A 338 -31.66 -15.21 47.76
N GLU A 339 -31.21 -16.42 48.11
CA GLU A 339 -30.84 -17.59 47.28
C GLU A 339 -32.04 -18.30 46.62
N SER A 340 -31.81 -19.07 45.55
CA SER A 340 -32.43 -20.41 45.42
C SER A 340 -31.67 -21.33 44.45
N GLN A 341 -31.51 -22.59 44.88
CA GLN A 341 -30.76 -23.71 44.32
C GLN A 341 -31.43 -24.40 43.11
N ALA A 342 -30.59 -25.11 42.34
CA ALA A 342 -30.70 -26.46 41.70
C ALA A 342 -32.07 -26.97 41.15
N VAL A 343 -32.19 -27.85 40.14
CA VAL A 343 -31.69 -29.24 40.04
C VAL A 343 -31.91 -29.77 38.59
N ASN A 344 -30.96 -30.57 38.06
CA ASN A 344 -31.04 -31.73 37.10
C ASN A 344 -31.80 -31.60 35.75
N SER A 345 -31.55 -32.36 34.68
CA SER A 345 -30.64 -33.46 34.28
C SER A 345 -31.04 -33.82 32.84
N LEU A 346 -30.11 -34.30 32.00
CA LEU A 346 -30.22 -35.58 31.24
C LEU A 346 -29.22 -35.61 30.09
N ALA A 347 -28.41 -36.68 30.10
CA ALA A 347 -27.56 -37.13 29.02
C ALA A 347 -28.35 -38.00 28.04
N HIS A 348 -27.90 -38.08 26.78
CA HIS A 348 -28.06 -39.29 25.98
C HIS A 348 -26.87 -39.50 25.03
N GLU A 349 -26.37 -40.72 25.09
CA GLU A 349 -25.31 -41.36 24.30
C GLU A 349 -25.72 -41.57 22.83
N ALA A 350 -24.76 -41.66 21.90
CA ALA A 350 -24.40 -42.93 21.23
C ALA A 350 -23.45 -42.77 20.03
N ARG A 351 -22.27 -43.39 20.21
CA ARG A 351 -21.55 -44.36 19.35
C ARG A 351 -21.04 -43.99 17.94
N ALA A 352 -19.74 -44.21 17.83
CA ALA A 352 -18.92 -44.36 16.63
C ALA A 352 -19.22 -45.63 15.82
N SER A 353 -18.91 -45.60 14.52
CA SER A 353 -18.41 -46.78 13.81
C SER A 353 -17.32 -46.40 12.81
N THR A 354 -16.29 -47.22 12.81
CA THR A 354 -15.06 -47.16 12.01
C THR A 354 -15.19 -48.18 10.88
N ILE A 355 -14.90 -47.82 9.62
CA ILE A 355 -14.48 -48.78 8.58
C ILE A 355 -13.41 -48.12 7.71
N GLU A 356 -12.28 -48.81 7.58
CA GLU A 356 -11.06 -48.51 6.82
C GLU A 356 -11.11 -49.06 5.36
N PRO A 357 -10.08 -48.80 4.50
CA PRO A 357 -10.22 -48.63 3.05
C PRO A 357 -9.92 -49.88 2.21
N ARG A 358 -10.15 -49.79 0.89
CA ARG A 358 -9.59 -50.73 -0.11
C ARG A 358 -8.87 -50.00 -1.25
N ALA A 359 -7.72 -50.58 -1.61
CA ALA A 359 -6.78 -50.21 -2.65
C ALA A 359 -6.97 -51.03 -3.94
N GLY A 360 -6.28 -50.62 -5.02
CA GLY A 360 -6.03 -51.35 -6.26
C GLY A 360 -7.04 -51.05 -7.37
N ASP A 361 -6.70 -50.87 -8.65
CA ASP A 361 -5.55 -51.43 -9.37
C ASP A 361 -5.31 -50.68 -10.70
N MET A 362 -4.09 -50.82 -11.20
CA MET A 362 -3.53 -50.34 -12.47
C MET A 362 -4.08 -51.08 -13.70
N SER A 363 -4.08 -50.39 -14.86
CA SER A 363 -3.75 -50.89 -16.21
C SER A 363 -4.28 -49.86 -17.23
N THR A 364 -3.74 -49.60 -18.42
CA THR A 364 -2.55 -50.02 -19.18
C THR A 364 -2.35 -48.99 -20.31
N GLN A 365 -1.11 -48.88 -20.77
CA GLN A 365 -0.63 -48.06 -21.89
C GLN A 365 -1.38 -48.29 -23.22
N LYS A 366 -1.34 -47.27 -24.10
CA LYS A 366 -0.94 -47.46 -25.51
C LYS A 366 -0.39 -46.17 -26.14
N SER A 367 0.85 -46.31 -26.60
CA SER A 367 1.65 -45.40 -27.43
C SER A 367 1.17 -45.45 -28.89
N THR A 368 1.30 -44.34 -29.62
CA THR A 368 1.61 -44.38 -31.05
C THR A 368 2.39 -43.13 -31.45
N ALA A 369 3.46 -43.36 -32.21
CA ALA A 369 4.51 -42.41 -32.52
C ALA A 369 4.28 -41.66 -33.85
N VAL A 370 4.73 -40.40 -33.84
CA VAL A 370 5.52 -39.68 -34.84
C VAL A 370 5.34 -40.04 -36.32
N THR A 371 4.94 -39.03 -37.10
CA THR A 371 5.35 -38.85 -38.50
C THR A 371 5.85 -37.41 -38.67
N ALA A 372 7.04 -37.25 -39.24
CA ALA A 372 7.68 -35.96 -39.54
C ALA A 372 7.63 -35.64 -41.04
N ILE A 373 8.08 -34.41 -41.37
CA ILE A 373 8.55 -33.84 -42.67
C ILE A 373 7.54 -32.85 -43.32
N PRO A 374 7.95 -31.72 -43.97
CA PRO A 374 9.23 -30.97 -44.01
C PRO A 374 9.12 -29.46 -43.69
N VAL A 375 10.27 -28.81 -43.48
CA VAL A 375 10.47 -27.37 -43.35
C VAL A 375 10.74 -26.74 -44.73
N GLY A 376 10.13 -25.58 -45.01
CA GLY A 376 10.40 -24.68 -46.14
C GLY A 376 10.10 -23.22 -45.75
N PRO A 377 10.75 -22.22 -46.39
CA PRO A 377 11.27 -21.05 -45.68
C PRO A 377 10.37 -19.81 -45.71
N GLY A 378 10.46 -18.99 -44.67
CA GLY A 378 10.08 -17.58 -44.70
C GLY A 378 8.90 -17.20 -43.83
N THR A 379 9.18 -16.82 -42.59
CA THR A 379 8.33 -15.90 -41.80
C THR A 379 9.23 -14.90 -41.05
N PRO A 380 8.90 -13.60 -41.01
CA PRO A 380 9.58 -12.66 -40.12
C PRO A 380 9.26 -13.05 -38.67
N GLU A 381 10.24 -12.93 -37.78
CA GLU A 381 10.05 -13.14 -36.35
C GLU A 381 8.84 -12.36 -35.81
N PRO A 382 8.05 -12.92 -34.88
CA PRO A 382 6.95 -12.20 -34.26
C PRO A 382 7.51 -11.04 -33.43
N VAL A 383 7.25 -9.82 -33.91
CA VAL A 383 7.41 -8.57 -33.17
C VAL A 383 6.65 -8.70 -31.84
N ARG A 384 7.40 -8.71 -30.73
CA ARG A 384 6.85 -8.61 -29.38
C ARG A 384 6.27 -7.20 -29.19
N VAL A 385 4.97 -7.08 -29.46
CA VAL A 385 4.21 -5.87 -29.14
C VAL A 385 3.99 -5.83 -27.63
N ARG A 386 4.68 -4.91 -26.96
CA ARG A 386 4.39 -4.50 -25.58
C ARG A 386 3.12 -3.66 -25.57
N THR A 387 2.09 -4.14 -24.89
CA THR A 387 0.86 -3.39 -24.64
C THR A 387 1.06 -2.41 -23.48
N GLY A 388 1.12 -1.12 -23.82
CA GLY A 388 0.44 -0.02 -23.12
C GLY A 388 0.87 0.35 -21.70
N ASP A 389 2.07 0.94 -21.54
CA ASP A 389 2.29 2.01 -20.57
C ASP A 389 1.65 3.30 -21.13
N ASN A 390 0.73 3.96 -20.42
CA ASN A 390 0.22 5.27 -20.82
C ASN A 390 0.95 6.39 -20.05
N ILE A 391 1.69 7.20 -20.81
CA ILE A 391 2.26 8.51 -20.43
C ILE A 391 1.51 9.58 -21.23
N VAL A 392 0.92 10.59 -20.56
CA VAL A 392 0.72 11.98 -21.02
C VAL A 392 0.56 12.86 -19.74
N THR A 393 1.62 13.43 -19.16
CA THR A 393 2.12 14.82 -19.25
C THR A 393 1.11 15.96 -18.91
N GLY A 394 1.35 16.68 -17.80
CA GLY A 394 0.70 17.97 -17.47
C GLY A 394 0.84 18.45 -16.01
N GLU A 395 1.98 19.10 -15.68
CA GLU A 395 2.20 20.14 -14.66
C GLU A 395 1.80 19.96 -13.16
N THR A 396 2.61 19.17 -12.44
CA THR A 396 3.26 19.42 -11.12
C THR A 396 2.73 20.49 -10.14
N THR A 397 2.00 20.03 -9.12
CA THR A 397 2.21 20.46 -7.72
C THR A 397 2.71 19.29 -6.87
N SER A 398 3.69 19.60 -6.04
CA SER A 398 4.67 18.70 -5.43
C SER A 398 4.09 17.80 -4.32
N PHE A 399 3.82 16.54 -4.64
CA PHE A 399 3.94 15.45 -3.68
C PHE A 399 5.18 14.64 -4.04
N GLU A 400 6.09 14.55 -3.07
CA GLU A 400 7.33 13.79 -3.16
C GLU A 400 7.00 12.35 -3.56
N ARG A 401 7.30 12.01 -4.82
CA ARG A 401 7.46 10.62 -5.22
C ARG A 401 8.58 10.07 -4.35
N ARG A 402 8.23 9.34 -3.28
CA ARG A 402 9.06 8.20 -2.88
C ARG A 402 9.21 7.39 -4.16
N THR A 403 10.43 7.27 -4.66
CA THR A 403 10.78 6.23 -5.63
C THR A 403 10.40 4.93 -4.95
N ASP A 404 9.18 4.46 -5.23
CA ASP A 404 8.67 3.22 -4.66
C ASP A 404 9.43 2.10 -5.38
N MET A 405 10.52 1.68 -4.75
CA MET A 405 11.47 0.66 -5.22
C MET A 405 10.86 -0.75 -5.26
N THR A 406 9.55 -0.89 -5.11
CA THR A 406 8.84 -2.17 -5.14
C THR A 406 8.96 -2.91 -6.49
N ASN A 407 9.49 -2.27 -7.55
CA ASN A 407 9.80 -2.94 -8.81
C ASN A 407 11.07 -2.39 -9.50
N LEU A 408 12.16 -3.18 -9.55
CA LEU A 408 13.40 -2.86 -10.29
C LEU A 408 13.14 -2.50 -11.77
N SER A 409 12.15 -3.14 -12.41
CA SER A 409 11.78 -2.84 -13.79
C SER A 409 11.20 -1.43 -13.93
N GLN A 410 10.49 -0.95 -12.91
CA GLN A 410 9.98 0.41 -12.89
C GLN A 410 11.12 1.42 -12.74
N PHE A 411 12.04 1.20 -11.80
CA PHE A 411 13.20 2.06 -11.65
C PHE A 411 14.03 2.16 -12.94
N ILE A 412 14.26 1.04 -13.63
CA ILE A 412 14.96 1.04 -14.93
C ILE A 412 14.15 1.74 -16.02
N ARG A 413 12.81 1.68 -16.00
CA ARG A 413 11.98 2.49 -16.91
C ARG A 413 12.12 3.98 -16.62
N ASP A 414 12.04 4.37 -15.36
CA ASP A 414 12.12 5.77 -14.94
C ASP A 414 13.50 6.37 -15.25
N LEU A 415 14.58 5.62 -15.02
CA LEU A 415 15.95 6.03 -15.33
C LEU A 415 16.19 6.23 -16.84
N ARG A 416 15.42 5.54 -17.70
CA ARG A 416 15.48 5.71 -19.16
C ARG A 416 14.63 6.86 -19.67
N ALA A 417 13.72 7.39 -18.86
CA ALA A 417 12.85 8.47 -19.28
C ALA A 417 13.68 9.74 -19.54
N PRO A 418 13.29 10.59 -20.52
CA PRO A 418 13.96 11.86 -20.79
C PRO A 418 13.54 12.93 -19.76
N THR A 419 13.73 12.62 -18.47
CA THR A 419 13.41 13.47 -17.33
C THR A 419 14.67 13.78 -16.53
N GLY A 420 14.64 14.85 -15.72
CA GLY A 420 15.79 15.27 -14.93
C GLY A 420 16.11 14.39 -13.72
N ALA A 421 15.15 13.58 -13.27
CA ALA A 421 15.28 12.58 -12.21
C ALA A 421 14.25 11.44 -12.44
N PRO A 422 14.50 10.20 -11.94
CA PRO A 422 15.72 9.75 -11.28
C PRO A 422 16.91 9.70 -12.26
N GLY A 423 18.12 9.97 -11.77
CA GLY A 423 19.33 10.08 -12.59
C GLY A 423 20.52 9.31 -12.03
N GLY A 424 21.73 9.79 -12.32
CA GLY A 424 22.98 9.15 -11.89
C GLY A 424 23.15 9.07 -10.36
N GLY A 425 22.67 10.07 -9.61
CA GLY A 425 22.70 10.06 -8.14
C GLY A 425 21.84 8.93 -7.56
N ALA A 426 20.57 8.88 -7.96
CA ALA A 426 19.66 7.78 -7.61
C ALA A 426 20.21 6.40 -8.01
N ALA A 427 20.77 6.25 -9.22
CA ALA A 427 21.39 5.00 -9.65
C ALA A 427 22.62 4.62 -8.79
N SER A 428 23.40 5.60 -8.33
CA SER A 428 24.53 5.38 -7.42
C SER A 428 24.05 4.88 -6.05
N ALA A 429 22.96 5.44 -5.52
CA ALA A 429 22.35 4.97 -4.28
C ALA A 429 21.82 3.53 -4.42
N VAL A 430 21.14 3.20 -5.53
CA VAL A 430 20.69 1.83 -5.81
C VAL A 430 21.87 0.85 -5.92
N ALA A 431 22.98 1.23 -6.55
CA ALA A 431 24.19 0.42 -6.54
C ALA A 431 24.68 0.18 -5.10
N GLY A 432 24.66 1.20 -4.24
CA GLY A 432 24.97 1.06 -2.82
C GLY A 432 24.11 0.01 -2.11
N ALA A 433 22.79 0.06 -2.31
CA ALA A 433 21.85 -0.91 -1.75
C ALA A 433 22.12 -2.35 -2.23
N LEU A 434 22.37 -2.54 -3.54
CA LEU A 434 22.74 -3.84 -4.10
C LEU A 434 24.05 -4.39 -3.50
N GLY A 435 25.02 -3.50 -3.26
CA GLY A 435 26.26 -3.82 -2.56
C GLY A 435 26.00 -4.37 -1.16
N CYS A 436 25.24 -3.64 -0.35
CA CYS A 436 24.85 -4.08 1.00
C CYS A 436 24.08 -5.40 1.01
N ALA A 437 23.16 -5.61 0.06
CA ALA A 437 22.39 -6.84 -0.04
C ALA A 437 23.28 -8.07 -0.31
N LEU A 438 24.33 -7.93 -1.12
CA LEU A 438 25.31 -9.01 -1.34
C LEU A 438 26.15 -9.29 -0.08
N LEU A 439 26.57 -8.26 0.66
CA LEU A 439 27.29 -8.44 1.93
C LEU A 439 26.42 -9.17 2.97
N GLN A 440 25.12 -8.84 3.04
CA GLN A 440 24.14 -9.56 3.86
C GLN A 440 23.98 -11.00 3.38
N MET A 441 23.84 -11.25 2.09
CA MET A 441 23.69 -12.62 1.57
C MET A 441 24.88 -13.49 1.99
N VAL A 442 26.12 -13.01 1.83
CA VAL A 442 27.33 -13.77 2.18
C VAL A 442 27.44 -14.02 3.68
N SER A 443 27.22 -12.99 4.51
CA SER A 443 27.24 -13.16 5.98
C SER A 443 26.16 -14.13 6.45
N GLY A 444 24.94 -14.03 5.91
CA GLY A 444 23.81 -14.90 6.27
C GLY A 444 24.02 -16.34 5.85
N LEU A 445 24.50 -16.56 4.61
CA LEU A 445 24.90 -17.87 4.11
C LEU A 445 25.96 -18.50 5.02
N THR A 446 26.98 -17.73 5.40
CA THR A 446 28.04 -18.20 6.29
C THR A 446 27.51 -18.58 7.67
N LEU A 447 26.68 -17.71 8.28
CA LEU A 447 26.09 -17.95 9.60
C LEU A 447 25.16 -19.17 9.61
N SER A 448 24.47 -19.47 8.51
CA SER A 448 23.60 -20.65 8.40
C SER A 448 24.34 -21.98 8.41
N LEU A 449 25.66 -21.97 8.18
CA LEU A 449 26.47 -23.19 8.05
C LEU A 449 27.18 -23.50 9.39
N PRO A 450 26.88 -24.66 10.03
CA PRO A 450 27.43 -24.98 11.37
C PRO A 450 28.95 -25.10 11.44
N ARG A 451 29.62 -25.33 10.30
CA ARG A 451 31.08 -25.47 10.22
C ARG A 451 31.84 -24.14 10.42
N PHE A 452 31.17 -23.00 10.32
CA PHE A 452 31.76 -21.68 10.55
C PHE A 452 31.47 -21.23 11.98
N THR A 453 32.45 -21.43 12.86
CA THR A 453 32.35 -21.16 14.30
C THR A 453 33.08 -19.89 14.74
N GLU A 454 34.17 -19.52 14.07
CA GLU A 454 34.95 -18.31 14.35
C GLU A 454 34.31 -17.06 13.72
N GLY A 455 34.37 -15.91 14.40
CA GLY A 455 33.95 -14.62 13.85
C GLY A 455 32.44 -14.44 13.66
N ARG A 456 31.60 -15.33 14.22
CA ARG A 456 30.15 -15.26 14.09
C ARG A 456 29.56 -13.94 14.59
N ASP A 457 30.06 -13.39 15.71
CA ASP A 457 29.61 -12.10 16.22
C ASP A 457 29.91 -10.95 15.26
N ARG A 458 31.09 -11.01 14.59
CA ARG A 458 31.48 -10.04 13.57
C ARG A 458 30.59 -10.15 12.33
N LEU A 459 30.28 -11.37 11.89
CA LEU A 459 29.36 -11.58 10.77
C LEU A 459 27.91 -11.18 11.09
N ALA A 460 27.48 -11.32 12.35
CA ALA A 460 26.19 -10.80 12.81
C ALA A 460 26.17 -9.27 12.85
N GLU A 461 27.28 -8.64 13.24
CA GLU A 461 27.47 -7.20 13.16
C GLU A 461 27.42 -6.71 11.69
N VAL A 462 28.06 -7.44 10.76
CA VAL A 462 27.96 -7.18 9.32
C VAL A 462 26.51 -7.23 8.84
N GLN A 463 25.71 -8.22 9.25
CA GLN A 463 24.28 -8.30 8.94
C GLN A 463 23.53 -7.04 9.38
N THR A 464 23.69 -6.66 10.65
CA THR A 464 23.00 -5.49 11.22
C THR A 464 23.42 -4.19 10.52
N GLN A 465 24.72 -3.98 10.31
CA GLN A 465 25.21 -2.75 9.68
C GLN A 465 24.84 -2.68 8.20
N ALA A 466 24.98 -3.77 7.45
CA ALA A 466 24.64 -3.80 6.04
C ALA A 466 23.12 -3.59 5.82
N SER A 467 22.26 -4.12 6.69
CA SER A 467 20.80 -3.88 6.63
C SER A 467 20.43 -2.41 6.93
N ARG A 468 21.08 -1.80 7.93
CA ARG A 468 20.94 -0.36 8.22
C ARG A 468 21.35 0.48 7.01
N LEU A 469 22.50 0.17 6.41
CA LEU A 469 23.05 0.91 5.28
C LEU A 469 22.24 0.72 4.00
N GLU A 470 21.74 -0.49 3.74
CA GLU A 470 20.80 -0.75 2.64
C GLU A 470 19.55 0.14 2.75
N THR A 471 18.95 0.21 3.94
CA THR A 471 17.79 1.08 4.21
C THR A 471 18.15 2.55 3.95
N ALA A 472 19.33 3.00 4.40
CA ALA A 472 19.78 4.36 4.14
C ALA A 472 19.94 4.66 2.63
N PHE A 473 20.48 3.72 1.85
CA PHE A 473 20.59 3.87 0.40
C PHE A 473 19.23 3.94 -0.31
N HIS A 474 18.24 3.18 0.16
CA HIS A 474 16.88 3.29 -0.33
C HIS A 474 16.31 4.70 -0.10
N ASP A 475 16.46 5.24 1.09
CA ASP A 475 15.99 6.60 1.40
C ASP A 475 16.74 7.67 0.58
N LEU A 476 18.05 7.49 0.35
CA LEU A 476 18.87 8.38 -0.46
C LEU A 476 18.48 8.39 -1.94
N THR A 477 17.95 7.28 -2.46
CA THR A 477 17.42 7.21 -3.83
C THR A 477 16.26 8.20 -4.02
N ALA A 478 15.36 8.30 -3.04
CA ALA A 478 14.27 9.27 -3.05
C ALA A 478 14.78 10.69 -2.73
N ALA A 479 15.77 10.82 -1.84
CA ALA A 479 16.37 12.11 -1.50
C ALA A 479 17.02 12.79 -2.71
N ASP A 480 17.73 12.05 -3.56
CA ASP A 480 18.34 12.56 -4.79
C ASP A 480 17.31 13.20 -5.72
N THR A 481 16.18 12.50 -5.92
CA THR A 481 15.08 13.00 -6.72
C THR A 481 14.48 14.28 -6.13
N ARG A 482 14.27 14.33 -4.81
CA ARG A 482 13.76 15.54 -4.13
C ARG A 482 14.71 16.73 -4.26
N ALA A 483 16.00 16.50 -4.03
CA ALA A 483 17.03 17.53 -4.15
C ALA A 483 17.11 18.11 -5.57
N TYR A 484 17.02 17.26 -6.60
CA TYR A 484 16.96 17.71 -7.99
C TYR A 484 15.75 18.62 -8.24
N LEU A 485 14.56 18.24 -7.77
CA LEU A 485 13.33 19.03 -7.95
C LEU A 485 13.41 20.40 -7.24
N GLN A 486 14.11 20.48 -6.10
CA GLN A 486 14.35 21.77 -5.43
C GLN A 486 15.26 22.68 -6.25
N VAL A 487 16.32 22.14 -6.86
CA VAL A 487 17.18 22.89 -7.79
C VAL A 487 16.37 23.38 -8.99
N GLU A 488 15.55 22.52 -9.59
CA GLU A 488 14.68 22.89 -10.71
C GLU A 488 13.69 24.00 -10.31
N LYS A 489 13.06 23.90 -9.14
CA LYS A 489 12.16 24.92 -8.59
C LYS A 489 12.87 26.25 -8.40
N ALA A 490 14.09 26.24 -7.84
CA ALA A 490 14.89 27.45 -7.68
C ALA A 490 15.27 28.08 -9.04
N MET A 491 15.54 27.25 -10.07
CA MET A 491 15.83 27.75 -11.41
C MET A 491 14.65 28.49 -12.05
N LYS A 492 13.41 28.08 -11.73
CA LYS A 492 12.16 28.64 -12.26
C LYS A 492 11.70 29.94 -11.56
N LEU A 493 12.36 30.37 -10.47
CA LEU A 493 12.00 31.61 -9.80
C LEU A 493 12.12 32.84 -10.74
N PRO A 494 11.28 33.88 -10.53
CA PRO A 494 11.36 35.14 -11.30
C PRO A 494 12.75 35.79 -11.25
N LYS A 495 13.05 36.58 -12.28
CA LYS A 495 14.38 37.20 -12.48
C LYS A 495 14.30 38.58 -13.15
N ASN A 496 13.17 39.27 -13.01
CA ASN A 496 12.91 40.52 -13.72
C ASN A 496 13.43 41.71 -12.92
N THR A 497 13.28 41.70 -11.59
CA THR A 497 13.78 42.78 -10.71
C THR A 497 15.13 42.44 -10.06
N PRO A 498 15.89 43.44 -9.57
CA PRO A 498 17.08 43.20 -8.77
C PRO A 498 16.82 42.33 -7.52
N GLU A 499 15.69 42.55 -6.85
CA GLU A 499 15.28 41.81 -5.66
C GLU A 499 14.97 40.35 -6.00
N GLU A 500 14.24 40.11 -7.10
CA GLU A 500 13.96 38.76 -7.60
C GLU A 500 15.24 38.02 -8.00
N LYS A 501 16.19 38.70 -8.66
CA LYS A 501 17.49 38.11 -9.02
C LYS A 501 18.31 37.73 -7.79
N ALA A 502 18.28 38.55 -6.74
CA ALA A 502 18.96 38.26 -5.47
C ALA A 502 18.33 37.05 -4.77
N ALA A 503 17.01 37.02 -4.62
CA ALA A 503 16.27 35.92 -4.00
C ALA A 503 16.45 34.61 -4.78
N ARG A 504 16.38 34.65 -6.12
CA ARG A 504 16.65 33.50 -6.98
C ARG A 504 18.08 32.98 -6.80
N ARG A 505 19.07 33.88 -6.72
CA ARG A 505 20.47 33.49 -6.51
C ARG A 505 20.66 32.80 -5.16
N GLU A 506 20.06 33.32 -4.10
CA GLU A 506 20.12 32.71 -2.77
C GLU A 506 19.47 31.33 -2.74
N ALA A 507 18.25 31.21 -3.27
CA ALA A 507 17.54 29.94 -3.39
C ALA A 507 18.34 28.89 -4.20
N MET A 508 18.98 29.31 -5.30
CA MET A 508 19.86 28.42 -6.09
C MET A 508 21.07 27.93 -5.28
N GLN A 509 21.71 28.81 -4.52
CA GLN A 509 22.86 28.43 -3.69
C GLN A 509 22.47 27.44 -2.60
N GLN A 510 21.33 27.65 -1.95
CA GLN A 510 20.82 26.72 -0.94
C GLN A 510 20.43 25.37 -1.56
N ALA A 511 19.73 25.37 -2.69
CA ALA A 511 19.32 24.15 -3.37
C ALA A 511 20.54 23.32 -3.84
N PHE A 512 21.60 23.95 -4.36
CA PHE A 512 22.82 23.22 -4.72
C PHE A 512 23.55 22.63 -3.50
N LYS A 513 23.57 23.33 -2.36
CA LYS A 513 24.13 22.78 -1.12
C LYS A 513 23.35 21.55 -0.66
N GLU A 514 22.02 21.62 -0.67
CA GLU A 514 21.15 20.48 -0.34
C GLU A 514 21.35 19.31 -1.32
N ALA A 515 21.42 19.59 -2.62
CA ALA A 515 21.72 18.60 -3.64
C ALA A 515 23.15 18.03 -3.58
N THR A 516 24.09 18.71 -2.91
CA THR A 516 25.44 18.18 -2.67
C THR A 516 25.48 17.30 -1.42
N ARG A 517 24.63 17.53 -0.42
CA ARG A 517 24.60 16.69 0.79
C ARG A 517 24.21 15.24 0.48
N VAL A 518 23.22 15.04 -0.40
CA VAL A 518 22.79 13.69 -0.79
C VAL A 518 23.94 12.81 -1.33
N PRO A 519 24.73 13.23 -2.33
CA PRO A 519 25.88 12.43 -2.76
C PRO A 519 26.98 12.33 -1.70
N LEU A 520 27.18 13.30 -0.81
CA LEU A 520 28.10 13.12 0.32
C LEU A 520 27.65 12.00 1.27
N ASP A 521 26.35 11.90 1.54
CA ASP A 521 25.78 10.82 2.35
C ASP A 521 25.91 9.46 1.62
N VAL A 522 25.63 9.40 0.30
CA VAL A 522 25.85 8.19 -0.52
C VAL A 522 27.32 7.75 -0.46
N ALA A 523 28.26 8.68 -0.62
CA ALA A 523 29.69 8.38 -0.55
C ALA A 523 30.10 7.88 0.84
N THR A 524 29.58 8.50 1.89
CA THR A 524 29.88 8.13 3.28
C THR A 524 29.39 6.72 3.58
N HIS A 525 28.13 6.42 3.28
CA HIS A 525 27.56 5.10 3.50
C HIS A 525 28.17 4.01 2.61
N ALA A 526 28.65 4.36 1.40
CA ALA A 526 29.36 3.42 0.55
C ALA A 526 30.68 2.97 1.17
N VAL A 527 31.42 3.89 1.78
CA VAL A 527 32.66 3.57 2.49
C VAL A 527 32.39 2.83 3.79
N GLU A 528 31.38 3.22 4.57
CA GLU A 528 30.96 2.47 5.77
C GLU A 528 30.61 1.02 5.43
N ALA A 529 29.92 0.79 4.30
CA ALA A 529 29.61 -0.56 3.84
C ALA A 529 30.85 -1.32 3.33
N LEU A 530 31.77 -0.64 2.63
CA LEU A 530 33.03 -1.25 2.19
C LEU A 530 33.86 -1.72 3.38
N GLU A 531 33.88 -0.96 4.48
CA GLU A 531 34.63 -1.32 5.69
C GLU A 531 34.11 -2.58 6.40
N LEU A 532 32.97 -3.14 5.98
CA LEU A 532 32.48 -4.46 6.41
C LEU A 532 33.14 -5.62 5.65
N VAL A 533 33.70 -5.37 4.47
CA VAL A 533 34.30 -6.39 3.58
C VAL A 533 35.44 -7.17 4.26
N PRO A 534 36.37 -6.56 5.03
CA PRO A 534 37.46 -7.31 5.67
C PRO A 534 36.97 -8.43 6.62
N ASP A 535 35.88 -8.21 7.35
CA ASP A 535 35.31 -9.25 8.21
C ASP A 535 34.71 -10.41 7.39
N LEU A 536 34.11 -10.12 6.23
CA LEU A 536 33.64 -11.14 5.29
C LEU A 536 34.78 -11.92 4.62
N LEU A 537 35.89 -11.26 4.32
CA LEU A 537 37.07 -11.93 3.76
C LEU A 537 37.73 -12.86 4.78
N LYS A 538 37.72 -12.47 6.05
CA LYS A 538 38.36 -13.24 7.12
C LYS A 538 37.50 -14.39 7.64
N TYR A 539 36.21 -14.15 7.85
CA TYR A 539 35.32 -15.09 8.54
C TYR A 539 34.23 -15.67 7.63
N GLY A 540 34.01 -15.08 6.46
CA GLY A 540 32.99 -15.50 5.51
C GLY A 540 33.31 -16.81 4.79
N ASN A 541 32.30 -17.38 4.16
CA ASN A 541 32.45 -18.55 3.31
C ASN A 541 33.33 -18.22 2.09
N PRO A 542 34.53 -18.84 1.94
CA PRO A 542 35.45 -18.50 0.85
C PRO A 542 34.87 -18.81 -0.54
N ASN A 543 33.91 -19.73 -0.63
CA ASN A 543 33.24 -20.05 -1.89
C ASN A 543 32.30 -18.94 -2.38
N ALA A 544 32.01 -17.93 -1.55
CA ALA A 544 31.17 -16.78 -1.88
C ALA A 544 32.01 -15.50 -2.07
N ILE A 545 33.33 -15.61 -2.22
CA ILE A 545 34.23 -14.45 -2.40
C ILE A 545 33.86 -13.61 -3.64
N THR A 546 33.31 -14.23 -4.69
CA THR A 546 32.83 -13.53 -5.88
C THR A 546 31.65 -12.62 -5.57
N ASP A 547 30.74 -13.03 -4.68
CA ASP A 547 29.60 -12.21 -4.26
C ASP A 547 30.06 -11.02 -3.41
N VAL A 548 31.05 -11.24 -2.53
CA VAL A 548 31.71 -10.15 -1.78
C VAL A 548 32.35 -9.15 -2.73
N ALA A 549 33.04 -9.63 -3.77
CA ALA A 549 33.72 -8.77 -4.74
C ALA A 549 32.75 -7.96 -5.60
N VAL A 550 31.66 -8.57 -6.07
CA VAL A 550 30.59 -7.85 -6.79
C VAL A 550 29.93 -6.83 -5.86
N GLY A 551 29.68 -7.19 -4.59
CA GLY A 551 29.16 -6.26 -3.59
C GLY A 551 30.06 -5.05 -3.39
N ALA A 552 31.36 -5.26 -3.20
CA ALA A 552 32.35 -4.19 -3.08
C ALA A 552 32.44 -3.33 -4.35
N THR A 553 32.33 -3.93 -5.54
CA THR A 553 32.33 -3.20 -6.82
C THR A 553 31.11 -2.28 -6.96
N PHE A 554 29.94 -2.73 -6.51
CA PHE A 554 28.75 -1.90 -6.47
C PHE A 554 28.90 -0.72 -5.49
N LEU A 555 29.49 -0.95 -4.32
CA LEU A 555 29.78 0.11 -3.34
C LEU A 555 30.82 1.11 -3.88
N GLU A 556 31.86 0.63 -4.56
CA GLU A 556 32.83 1.49 -5.26
C GLU A 556 32.14 2.33 -6.36
N THR A 557 31.23 1.71 -7.11
CA THR A 557 30.43 2.40 -8.13
C THR A 557 29.56 3.49 -7.49
N ALA A 558 28.93 3.20 -6.35
CA ALA A 558 28.16 4.17 -5.59
C ALA A 558 29.03 5.37 -5.14
N LEU A 559 30.23 5.11 -4.61
CA LEU A 559 31.18 6.15 -4.21
C LEU A 559 31.64 7.01 -5.39
N ARG A 560 32.05 6.38 -6.50
CA ARG A 560 32.51 7.10 -7.70
C ARG A 560 31.38 7.93 -8.31
N GLY A 561 30.18 7.35 -8.40
CA GLY A 561 28.97 8.03 -8.87
C GLY A 561 28.60 9.21 -7.98
N ALA A 562 28.60 9.02 -6.66
CA ALA A 562 28.39 10.08 -5.68
C ALA A 562 29.39 11.24 -5.85
N ARG A 563 30.69 10.93 -5.98
CA ARG A 563 31.72 11.96 -6.20
C ARG A 563 31.46 12.79 -7.46
N MET A 564 31.09 12.16 -8.58
CA MET A 564 30.77 12.88 -9.82
C MET A 564 29.54 13.78 -9.65
N ASN A 565 28.49 13.29 -8.98
CA ASN A 565 27.27 14.08 -8.72
C ASN A 565 27.51 15.22 -7.71
N ALA A 566 28.41 15.03 -6.74
CA ALA A 566 28.81 16.11 -5.83
C ALA A 566 29.61 17.19 -6.57
N GLU A 567 30.63 16.81 -7.37
CA GLU A 567 31.49 17.78 -8.05
C GLU A 567 30.74 18.69 -9.03
N ILE A 568 29.75 18.16 -9.76
CA ILE A 568 28.95 18.99 -10.67
C ILE A 568 28.12 20.05 -9.91
N ASN A 569 27.61 19.71 -8.74
CA ASN A 569 26.89 20.65 -7.88
C ASN A 569 27.84 21.66 -7.23
N LEU A 570 28.99 21.19 -6.74
CA LEU A 570 30.03 22.01 -6.11
C LEU A 570 30.57 23.10 -7.05
N ALA A 571 30.69 22.80 -8.36
CA ALA A 571 31.06 23.80 -9.37
C ALA A 571 30.09 24.99 -9.45
N SER A 572 28.86 24.83 -8.95
CA SER A 572 27.80 25.85 -8.95
C SER A 572 27.65 26.57 -7.60
N ILE A 573 28.43 26.20 -6.58
CA ILE A 573 28.36 26.76 -5.21
C ILE A 573 29.48 27.80 -5.03
N LYS A 574 29.13 28.96 -4.48
CA LYS A 574 30.04 30.09 -4.20
C LYS A 574 30.62 30.09 -2.78
N ASP A 575 30.04 29.31 -1.88
CA ASP A 575 30.54 29.13 -0.53
C ASP A 575 31.82 28.27 -0.57
N GLU A 576 32.97 28.95 -0.53
CA GLU A 576 34.29 28.31 -0.65
C GLU A 576 34.59 27.33 0.50
N GLU A 577 34.08 27.60 1.70
CA GLU A 577 34.28 26.72 2.86
C GLU A 577 33.49 25.43 2.71
N PHE A 578 32.23 25.52 2.29
CA PHE A 578 31.42 24.34 1.98
C PHE A 578 32.05 23.53 0.84
N VAL A 579 32.56 24.20 -0.20
CA VAL A 579 33.19 23.53 -1.34
C VAL A 579 34.46 22.79 -0.92
N ARG A 580 35.34 23.46 -0.17
CA ARG A 580 36.58 22.87 0.33
C ARG A 580 36.32 21.66 1.24
N SER A 581 35.46 21.82 2.24
CA SER A 581 35.16 20.75 3.21
C SER A 581 34.50 19.54 2.55
N SER A 582 33.61 19.75 1.58
CA SER A 582 32.99 18.67 0.80
C SER A 582 34.02 17.88 -0.02
N ARG A 583 34.97 18.57 -0.67
CA ARG A 583 36.04 17.92 -1.44
C ARG A 583 37.02 17.15 -0.56
N GLU A 584 37.40 17.74 0.57
CA GLU A 584 38.25 17.06 1.57
C GLU A 584 37.59 15.78 2.08
N THR A 585 36.28 15.83 2.33
CA THR A 585 35.48 14.66 2.74
C THR A 585 35.51 13.57 1.67
N LEU A 586 35.21 13.91 0.41
CA LEU A 586 35.24 12.95 -0.71
C LEU A 586 36.61 12.34 -0.94
N LEU A 587 37.69 13.12 -0.77
CA LEU A 587 39.06 12.65 -0.89
C LEU A 587 39.43 11.66 0.23
N ALA A 588 39.05 11.97 1.47
CA ALA A 588 39.28 11.10 2.61
C ALA A 588 38.49 9.78 2.48
N LEU A 589 37.24 9.84 2.03
CA LEU A 589 36.42 8.67 1.73
C LEU A 589 37.04 7.80 0.63
N GLY A 590 37.55 8.42 -0.44
CA GLY A 590 38.27 7.72 -1.52
C GLY A 590 39.47 6.93 -1.00
N ALA A 591 40.32 7.55 -0.18
CA ALA A 591 41.51 6.88 0.38
C ALA A 591 41.15 5.69 1.28
N ARG A 592 40.08 5.80 2.07
CA ARG A 592 39.56 4.70 2.89
C ARG A 592 39.05 3.54 2.03
N ALA A 593 38.27 3.85 0.98
CA ALA A 593 37.78 2.84 0.04
C ALA A 593 38.93 2.10 -0.67
N GLU A 594 39.94 2.83 -1.16
CA GLU A 594 41.12 2.25 -1.81
C GLU A 594 41.85 1.26 -0.90
N THR A 595 41.94 1.55 0.39
CA THR A 595 42.55 0.66 1.38
C THR A 595 41.83 -0.68 1.44
N VAL A 596 40.49 -0.66 1.55
CA VAL A 596 39.66 -1.88 1.59
C VAL A 596 39.73 -2.64 0.27
N LEU A 597 39.60 -1.94 -0.87
CA LEU A 597 39.60 -2.55 -2.20
C LEU A 597 40.95 -3.21 -2.52
N SER A 598 42.06 -2.63 -2.05
CA SER A 598 43.38 -3.26 -2.16
C SER A 598 43.47 -4.59 -1.38
N VAL A 599 42.86 -4.67 -0.18
CA VAL A 599 42.80 -5.91 0.61
C VAL A 599 41.99 -6.97 -0.13
N LEU A 600 40.82 -6.60 -0.67
CA LEU A 600 39.98 -7.49 -1.47
C LEU A 600 40.72 -8.02 -2.70
N LYS A 601 41.42 -7.15 -3.44
CA LYS A 601 42.20 -7.54 -4.62
C LYS A 601 43.28 -8.58 -4.29
N GLY A 602 43.92 -8.45 -3.12
CA GLY A 602 44.86 -9.45 -2.61
C GLY A 602 44.21 -10.83 -2.43
N HIS A 603 43.02 -10.88 -1.82
CA HIS A 603 42.28 -12.13 -1.60
C HIS A 603 41.78 -12.76 -2.91
N LEU A 604 41.30 -11.94 -3.86
CA LEU A 604 40.90 -12.43 -5.19
C LEU A 604 42.07 -13.04 -5.96
N SER A 605 43.24 -12.41 -5.88
CA SER A 605 44.46 -12.93 -6.51
C SER A 605 44.87 -14.28 -5.90
N GLN A 606 44.76 -14.43 -4.58
CA GLN A 606 45.00 -15.71 -3.89
C GLN A 606 43.98 -16.79 -4.26
N ALA A 607 42.75 -16.41 -4.57
CA ALA A 607 41.70 -17.29 -5.06
C ALA A 607 41.81 -17.63 -6.56
N GLY A 608 42.85 -17.13 -7.25
CA GLY A 608 43.04 -17.37 -8.69
C GLY A 608 42.10 -16.58 -9.60
N LEU A 609 41.47 -15.53 -9.08
CA LEU A 609 40.55 -14.66 -9.83
C LEU A 609 41.27 -13.40 -10.29
N SER A 610 41.10 -13.05 -11.57
CA SER A 610 41.54 -11.75 -12.09
C SER A 610 40.55 -10.66 -11.68
N HIS A 611 41.05 -9.57 -11.10
CA HIS A 611 40.29 -8.37 -10.76
C HIS A 611 40.29 -7.35 -11.90
#